data_AF-A0A1S1Y9A2-F1
#
_entry.id   AF-A0A1S1Y9A2-F1
#
_cell.length_a   1.000
_cell.length_b   1.000
_cell.length_c   1.000
_cell.angle_alpha   90.00
_cell.angle_beta   90.00
_cell.angle_gamma   90.00
#
_symmetry.space_group_name_H-M   'P 1'
#
loop_
_entity.id
_entity.type
_entity.pdbx_description
1 polymer ?
#
loop_
_entity_poly.entity_id
_entity_poly.type
_entity_poly.pdbx_seq_one_letter_code
_entity_poly.pdbx_strand_id
1 'polypeptide(L)'
;MNRLDCIPLLLTMALVTTGCSSIGKGITEAILEKQDQEDTRVCEIKGDKFNGIKPQLEVPKRTMKVLMVHGVGNHLPGYSTQFMEKLTKELDLTVTSKNVKNIQLADTAVPEKPLGNLRINRYLDASQTQELLFYELTWSEITAKEKEVLSYDNSGEQSFRRAEVNDLLKKFSNDTGPDPIIYLGEKREDILSAFAQSFCWMIQGDWNSLPDEVRQVCTTKNVTPFYNDSYAFVSHSLGSRITIDGLQKIAAKLGNGETASYYTALTNILKNKEIPIYMMSNQLPMLQLGRSLPEVANQSAAYCRADGAKYAERIMAKTSIIAFSDPNDLLSYAIPHDFANKYLDSRLCVNVTNININVARVYDAFGLGKLANPMDAHVGYDTDDRVIALIAKGIDNPHTAETVKQRCRWTQTID
;
A
#
# COMPACT_ATOMS: atom_id res chain seq x y z
N MET A 1 75.90 35.17 52.16
CA MET A 1 75.16 35.75 53.30
C MET A 1 73.94 36.50 52.75
N ASN A 2 72.74 36.13 53.24
CA ASN A 2 71.39 36.70 53.04
C ASN A 2 70.78 36.70 51.62
N ARG A 3 69.46 36.62 51.37
CA ARG A 3 68.28 35.86 51.87
C ARG A 3 67.07 36.37 51.01
N LEU A 4 66.20 35.46 50.55
CA LEU A 4 64.73 35.57 50.35
C LEU A 4 64.07 36.38 49.17
N ASP A 5 63.25 35.63 48.41
CA ASP A 5 61.83 35.78 48.01
C ASP A 5 61.27 37.01 47.24
N CYS A 6 60.62 36.76 46.08
CA CYS A 6 59.14 36.72 45.93
C CYS A 6 58.67 36.49 44.46
N ILE A 7 57.75 35.53 44.29
CA ILE A 7 56.83 35.25 43.14
C ILE A 7 55.55 36.12 43.33
N PRO A 8 54.55 36.33 42.40
CA PRO A 8 54.32 35.92 40.99
C PRO A 8 53.88 37.05 40.01
N LEU A 9 53.93 36.77 38.70
CA LEU A 9 52.95 37.29 37.73
C LEU A 9 52.90 36.34 36.52
N LEU A 10 51.82 35.57 36.36
CA LEU A 10 51.33 34.99 35.09
C LEU A 10 50.19 34.00 35.38
N LEU A 11 48.96 34.49 35.47
CA LEU A 11 47.76 33.65 35.46
C LEU A 11 46.60 34.37 34.75
N THR A 12 46.77 34.70 33.47
CA THR A 12 45.70 35.28 32.64
C THR A 12 45.87 34.86 31.18
N MET A 13 45.67 33.58 30.84
CA MET A 13 45.44 33.19 29.43
C MET A 13 44.85 31.77 29.23
N ALA A 14 43.76 31.42 29.92
CA ALA A 14 43.14 30.09 29.73
C ALA A 14 41.59 30.06 29.84
N LEU A 15 40.88 31.11 29.42
CA LEU A 15 39.41 31.19 29.58
C LEU A 15 38.60 31.53 28.31
N VAL A 16 39.13 31.34 27.09
CA VAL A 16 38.41 31.74 25.86
C VAL A 16 38.04 30.58 24.91
N THR A 17 38.25 29.31 25.26
CA THR A 17 37.98 28.20 24.31
C THR A 17 36.82 27.26 24.68
N THR A 18 36.07 27.51 25.75
CA THR A 18 34.94 26.64 26.16
C THR A 18 33.55 27.14 25.72
N GLY A 19 33.47 28.24 24.96
CA GLY A 19 32.19 28.92 24.65
C GLY A 19 31.52 28.61 23.31
N CYS A 20 32.12 27.83 22.40
CA CYS A 20 31.59 27.67 21.03
C CYS A 20 30.81 26.38 20.76
N SER A 21 30.85 25.38 21.65
CA SER A 21 30.10 24.13 21.46
C SER A 21 28.62 24.25 21.80
N SER A 22 28.25 25.10 22.77
CA SER A 22 26.85 25.29 23.17
C SER A 22 26.06 26.15 22.19
N ILE A 23 26.68 27.18 21.62
CA ILE A 23 26.07 28.09 20.64
C ILE A 23 25.83 27.35 19.31
N GLY A 24 26.80 26.57 18.84
CA GLY A 24 26.66 25.76 17.63
C GLY A 24 25.52 24.74 17.74
N LYS A 25 25.45 24.04 18.88
CA LYS A 25 24.37 23.08 19.16
C LYS A 25 22.98 23.75 19.20
N GLY A 26 22.84 24.89 19.88
CA GLY A 26 21.57 25.62 19.95
C GLY A 26 21.10 26.21 18.61
N ILE A 27 22.04 26.65 17.76
CA ILE A 27 21.72 27.12 16.40
C ILE A 27 21.30 25.94 15.50
N THR A 28 22.01 24.81 15.57
CA THR A 28 21.66 23.59 14.82
C THR A 28 20.28 23.06 15.24
N GLU A 29 20.00 22.98 16.54
CA GLU A 29 18.70 22.56 17.08
C GLU A 29 17.58 23.50 16.62
N ALA A 30 17.77 24.82 16.71
CA ALA A 30 16.78 25.79 16.25
C ALA A 30 16.53 25.74 14.73
N ILE A 31 17.56 25.45 13.92
CA ILE A 31 17.41 25.27 12.47
C ILE A 31 16.64 23.98 12.16
N LEU A 32 16.93 22.89 12.86
CA LEU A 32 16.20 21.62 12.72
C LEU A 32 14.73 21.79 13.14
N GLU A 33 14.47 22.41 14.29
CA GLU A 33 13.11 22.72 14.77
C GLU A 33 12.33 23.59 13.77
N LYS A 34 12.98 24.59 13.15
CA LYS A 34 12.34 25.42 12.13
C LYS A 34 12.03 24.62 10.85
N GLN A 35 12.94 23.74 10.43
CA GLN A 35 12.68 22.83 9.30
C GLN A 35 11.57 21.82 9.62
N ASP A 36 11.36 21.46 10.88
CA ASP A 36 10.26 20.62 11.34
C ASP A 36 8.89 21.32 11.35
N GLN A 37 8.87 22.66 11.41
CA GLN A 37 7.65 23.47 11.43
C GLN A 37 7.09 23.77 10.03
N GLU A 38 7.94 23.89 9.01
CA GLU A 38 7.50 24.14 7.63
C GLU A 38 7.36 22.83 6.83
N ASP A 39 6.13 22.43 6.51
CA ASP A 39 5.90 21.29 5.63
C ASP A 39 6.18 21.65 4.15
N THR A 40 7.37 21.31 3.68
CA THR A 40 7.83 21.54 2.30
C THR A 40 7.58 20.34 1.37
N ARG A 41 6.93 19.28 1.85
CA ARG A 41 6.73 18.05 1.10
C ARG A 41 5.87 18.28 -0.14
N VAL A 42 6.37 17.85 -1.29
CA VAL A 42 5.71 18.02 -2.58
C VAL A 42 4.61 16.97 -2.77
N CYS A 43 3.56 17.32 -3.52
CA CYS A 43 2.55 16.41 -4.03
C CYS A 43 2.17 16.82 -5.47
N GLU A 44 2.45 15.95 -6.44
CA GLU A 44 2.16 16.15 -7.85
C GLU A 44 1.39 14.95 -8.40
N ILE A 45 0.28 15.23 -9.07
CA ILE A 45 -0.60 14.21 -9.62
C ILE A 45 -0.58 14.35 -11.14
N LYS A 46 -0.28 13.26 -11.84
CA LYS A 46 -0.28 13.19 -13.31
C LYS A 46 -1.11 12.01 -13.76
N GLY A 47 -2.21 12.29 -14.44
CA GLY A 47 -3.14 11.27 -14.92
C GLY A 47 -4.58 11.77 -14.98
N ASP A 48 -5.50 10.83 -15.12
CA ASP A 48 -6.92 11.09 -15.05
C ASP A 48 -7.39 11.48 -13.66
N LYS A 49 -8.51 12.21 -13.61
CA LYS A 49 -9.26 12.37 -12.37
C LYS A 49 -9.80 11.05 -11.85
N PHE A 50 -9.96 10.95 -10.54
CA PHE A 50 -10.53 9.80 -9.87
C PHE A 50 -11.34 10.24 -8.66
N ASN A 51 -12.37 9.46 -8.33
CA ASN A 51 -13.42 9.87 -7.38
C ASN A 51 -13.06 9.63 -5.90
N GLY A 52 -12.08 8.77 -5.60
CA GLY A 52 -11.87 8.26 -4.24
C GLY A 52 -12.97 7.28 -3.83
N ILE A 53 -13.03 6.98 -2.54
CA ILE A 53 -14.00 6.04 -1.94
C ILE A 53 -15.35 6.72 -1.66
N LYS A 54 -15.37 7.98 -1.20
CA LYS A 54 -16.57 8.67 -0.68
C LYS A 54 -17.75 8.66 -1.66
N PRO A 55 -17.59 8.95 -2.96
CA PRO A 55 -18.73 8.93 -3.89
C PRO A 55 -19.36 7.54 -4.05
N GLN A 56 -18.58 6.47 -3.90
CA GLN A 56 -19.07 5.10 -3.98
C GLN A 56 -19.76 4.64 -2.69
N LEU A 57 -19.31 5.18 -1.55
CA LEU A 57 -19.87 4.96 -0.22
C LEU A 57 -21.24 5.63 -0.05
N GLU A 58 -21.48 6.75 -0.73
CA GLU A 58 -22.75 7.49 -0.67
C GLU A 58 -23.85 6.92 -1.57
N VAL A 59 -23.54 5.91 -2.39
CA VAL A 59 -24.56 5.29 -3.25
C VAL A 59 -25.56 4.52 -2.39
N PRO A 60 -26.87 4.83 -2.43
CA PRO A 60 -27.84 4.23 -1.54
C PRO A 60 -27.88 2.70 -1.65
N LYS A 61 -27.96 2.03 -0.49
CA LYS A 61 -28.07 0.56 -0.36
C LYS A 61 -26.86 -0.22 -0.90
N ARG A 62 -25.71 0.43 -1.14
CA ARG A 62 -24.46 -0.24 -1.48
C ARG A 62 -23.54 -0.28 -0.27
N THR A 63 -22.84 -1.39 -0.11
CA THR A 63 -21.72 -1.50 0.81
C THR A 63 -20.44 -1.15 0.07
N MET A 64 -19.60 -0.30 0.65
CA MET A 64 -18.24 -0.13 0.17
C MET A 64 -17.36 -1.23 0.76
N LYS A 65 -16.59 -1.94 -0.07
CA LYS A 65 -15.68 -3.00 0.38
C LYS A 65 -14.26 -2.71 -0.09
N VAL A 66 -13.32 -2.68 0.85
CA VAL A 66 -11.91 -2.38 0.58
C VAL A 66 -11.07 -3.56 1.02
N LEU A 67 -10.27 -4.14 0.11
CA LEU A 67 -9.26 -5.15 0.47
C LEU A 67 -7.88 -4.52 0.49
N MET A 68 -7.23 -4.56 1.65
CA MET A 68 -5.85 -4.14 1.85
C MET A 68 -4.89 -5.33 1.81
N VAL A 69 -3.86 -5.22 0.97
CA VAL A 69 -2.81 -6.23 0.79
C VAL A 69 -1.46 -5.61 1.17
N HIS A 70 -0.83 -6.12 2.23
CA HIS A 70 0.47 -5.61 2.68
C HIS A 70 1.62 -5.99 1.73
N GLY A 71 2.72 -5.26 1.90
CA GLY A 71 3.99 -5.51 1.22
C GLY A 71 4.92 -6.42 2.01
N VAL A 72 6.22 -6.25 1.77
CA VAL A 72 7.27 -7.03 2.43
C VAL A 72 7.28 -6.85 3.95
N GLY A 73 7.96 -7.75 4.63
CA GLY A 73 8.11 -7.80 6.08
C GLY A 73 7.11 -8.73 6.75
N ASN A 74 7.38 -9.04 8.01
CA ASN A 74 6.47 -9.82 8.83
C ASN A 74 5.40 -8.94 9.48
N HIS A 75 4.16 -9.08 9.00
CA HIS A 75 2.99 -8.39 9.55
C HIS A 75 2.13 -9.34 10.38
N LEU A 76 1.54 -8.80 11.45
CA LEU A 76 0.51 -9.46 12.26
C LEU A 76 -0.87 -8.91 11.89
N PRO A 77 -1.96 -9.70 12.05
CA PRO A 77 -3.31 -9.18 11.88
C PRO A 77 -3.56 -7.93 12.74
N GLY A 78 -4.09 -6.87 12.12
CA GLY A 78 -4.26 -5.55 12.70
C GLY A 78 -3.18 -4.53 12.32
N TYR A 79 -2.21 -4.88 11.47
CA TYR A 79 -1.16 -3.95 11.01
C TYR A 79 -1.75 -2.69 10.32
N SER A 80 -2.91 -2.83 9.66
CA SER A 80 -3.54 -1.74 8.92
C SER A 80 -4.37 -0.78 9.78
N THR A 81 -4.44 -0.99 11.10
CA THR A 81 -5.32 -0.23 12.00
C THR A 81 -5.14 1.28 11.86
N GLN A 82 -3.90 1.77 11.84
CA GLN A 82 -3.63 3.19 11.74
C GLN A 82 -4.15 3.81 10.44
N PHE A 83 -3.88 3.16 9.30
CA PHE A 83 -4.41 3.55 8.00
C PHE A 83 -5.94 3.56 7.99
N MET A 84 -6.55 2.48 8.49
CA MET A 84 -7.98 2.28 8.52
C MET A 84 -8.68 3.36 9.36
N GLU A 85 -8.16 3.69 10.55
CA GLU A 85 -8.71 4.73 11.42
C GLU A 85 -8.63 6.12 10.79
N LYS A 86 -7.51 6.43 10.11
CA LYS A 86 -7.40 7.69 9.35
C LYS A 86 -8.38 7.74 8.19
N LEU A 87 -8.50 6.64 7.45
CA LEU A 87 -9.42 6.54 6.32
C LEU A 87 -10.88 6.69 6.74
N THR A 88 -11.31 5.98 7.78
CA THR A 88 -12.70 6.04 8.28
C THR A 88 -13.03 7.41 8.85
N LYS A 89 -12.06 8.05 9.53
CA LYS A 89 -12.17 9.45 9.96
C LYS A 89 -12.35 10.40 8.78
N GLU A 90 -11.53 10.29 7.74
CA GLU A 90 -11.64 11.14 6.54
C GLU A 90 -12.95 10.92 5.78
N LEU A 91 -13.55 9.73 5.88
CA LEU A 91 -14.83 9.36 5.29
C LEU A 91 -16.06 9.70 6.17
N ASP A 92 -15.86 10.27 7.36
CA ASP A 92 -16.90 10.58 8.36
C ASP A 92 -17.68 9.34 8.87
N LEU A 93 -17.01 8.20 8.99
CA LEU A 93 -17.57 6.96 9.52
C LEU A 93 -17.31 6.84 11.02
N THR A 94 -18.29 7.24 11.83
CA THR A 94 -18.14 7.40 13.29
C THR A 94 -18.70 6.24 14.12
N VAL A 95 -19.32 5.24 13.47
CA VAL A 95 -19.91 4.08 14.13
C VAL A 95 -19.15 2.82 13.70
N THR A 96 -18.83 1.92 14.62
CA THR A 96 -18.16 0.65 14.31
C THR A 96 -18.82 -0.53 15.01
N SER A 97 -18.69 -1.73 14.44
CA SER A 97 -19.03 -2.96 15.14
C SER A 97 -18.13 -3.15 16.37
N LYS A 98 -18.69 -3.73 17.45
CA LYS A 98 -17.90 -4.11 18.65
C LYS A 98 -16.91 -5.24 18.35
N ASN A 99 -17.34 -6.18 17.51
CA ASN A 99 -16.54 -7.34 17.13
C ASN A 99 -15.86 -7.07 15.79
N VAL A 100 -14.65 -7.63 15.66
CA VAL A 100 -13.92 -7.75 14.40
C VAL A 100 -14.03 -9.21 13.96
N LYS A 101 -14.15 -9.47 12.66
CA LYS A 101 -14.18 -10.85 12.15
C LYS A 101 -12.81 -11.33 11.74
N ASN A 102 -12.45 -12.55 12.11
CA ASN A 102 -11.23 -13.21 11.63
C ASN A 102 -11.55 -14.51 10.90
N ILE A 103 -10.98 -14.66 9.71
CA ILE A 103 -11.11 -15.87 8.90
C ILE A 103 -9.69 -16.35 8.58
N GLN A 104 -9.28 -17.47 9.17
CA GLN A 104 -8.05 -18.14 8.78
C GLN A 104 -8.28 -18.78 7.40
N LEU A 105 -7.52 -18.32 6.41
CA LEU A 105 -7.69 -18.76 5.03
C LEU A 105 -7.19 -20.20 4.89
N ALA A 106 -7.92 -20.99 4.09
CA ALA A 106 -7.59 -22.37 3.81
C ALA A 106 -7.49 -22.61 2.29
N ASP A 107 -6.59 -23.51 1.90
CA ASP A 107 -6.40 -23.94 0.51
C ASP A 107 -7.46 -25.01 0.16
N THR A 108 -8.00 -24.95 -1.05
CA THR A 108 -9.02 -25.90 -1.53
C THR A 108 -8.51 -27.34 -1.62
N ALA A 109 -7.24 -27.52 -1.96
CA ALA A 109 -6.61 -28.83 -2.12
C ALA A 109 -5.91 -29.31 -0.85
N VAL A 110 -5.36 -28.38 -0.05
CA VAL A 110 -4.63 -28.69 1.18
C VAL A 110 -5.11 -27.80 2.34
N PRO A 111 -6.23 -28.12 3.01
CA PRO A 111 -6.84 -27.24 4.01
C PRO A 111 -5.92 -26.79 5.16
N GLU A 112 -4.94 -27.63 5.52
CA GLU A 112 -3.95 -27.35 6.59
C GLU A 112 -2.81 -26.43 6.14
N LYS A 113 -2.67 -26.15 4.84
CA LYS A 113 -1.64 -25.24 4.34
C LYS A 113 -1.85 -23.82 4.91
N PRO A 114 -0.84 -23.18 5.49
CA PRO A 114 -0.98 -21.81 5.96
C PRO A 114 -1.19 -20.87 4.77
N LEU A 115 -2.33 -20.19 4.71
CA LEU A 115 -2.59 -19.13 3.72
C LEU A 115 -2.75 -17.74 4.37
N GLY A 116 -2.56 -17.64 5.68
CA GLY A 116 -2.71 -16.39 6.42
C GLY A 116 -4.14 -16.09 6.87
N ASN A 117 -4.36 -14.86 7.32
CA ASN A 117 -5.60 -14.43 7.96
C ASN A 117 -6.25 -13.28 7.19
N LEU A 118 -7.58 -13.33 7.11
CA LEU A 118 -8.42 -12.25 6.62
C LEU A 118 -9.18 -11.63 7.80
N ARG A 119 -8.81 -10.40 8.16
CA ARG A 119 -9.46 -9.64 9.24
C ARG A 119 -10.44 -8.63 8.63
N ILE A 120 -11.68 -8.60 9.11
CA ILE A 120 -12.73 -7.70 8.59
C ILE A 120 -13.26 -6.78 9.68
N ASN A 121 -13.18 -5.47 9.44
CA ASN A 121 -13.78 -4.43 10.28
C ASN A 121 -14.98 -3.81 9.57
N ARG A 122 -15.99 -3.36 10.35
CA ARG A 122 -17.21 -2.73 9.83
C ARG A 122 -17.36 -1.32 10.41
N TYR A 123 -17.48 -0.35 9.52
CA TYR A 123 -17.69 1.05 9.86
C TYR A 123 -18.94 1.60 9.17
N LEU A 124 -19.65 2.49 9.86
CA LEU A 124 -20.84 3.17 9.37
C LEU A 124 -20.78 4.65 9.71
N ASP A 125 -21.55 5.45 8.99
CA ASP A 125 -21.80 6.84 9.36
C ASP A 125 -22.75 6.92 10.56
N ALA A 126 -22.90 8.12 11.12
CA ALA A 126 -23.77 8.35 12.28
C ALA A 126 -25.24 7.97 12.03
N SER A 127 -25.74 8.10 10.79
CA SER A 127 -27.11 7.74 10.41
C SER A 127 -27.28 6.25 10.06
N GLN A 128 -26.19 5.49 10.01
CA GLN A 128 -26.16 4.08 9.60
C GLN A 128 -26.74 3.83 8.20
N THR A 129 -26.57 4.79 7.30
CA THR A 129 -26.99 4.71 5.89
C THR A 129 -25.85 4.40 4.94
N GLN A 130 -24.61 4.68 5.35
CA GLN A 130 -23.37 4.37 4.64
C GLN A 130 -22.62 3.27 5.39
N GLU A 131 -22.08 2.29 4.67
CA GLU A 131 -21.35 1.17 5.25
C GLU A 131 -20.04 0.90 4.50
N LEU A 132 -18.96 0.73 5.27
CA LEU A 132 -17.65 0.27 4.81
C LEU A 132 -17.31 -1.05 5.51
N LEU A 133 -16.98 -2.07 4.72
CA LEU A 133 -16.29 -3.27 5.18
C LEU A 133 -14.83 -3.20 4.74
N PHE A 134 -13.93 -3.17 5.71
CA PHE A 134 -12.50 -3.12 5.50
C PHE A 134 -11.88 -4.49 5.74
N TYR A 135 -11.35 -5.08 4.69
CA TYR A 135 -10.73 -6.40 4.65
C TYR A 135 -9.22 -6.24 4.66
N GLU A 136 -8.55 -6.86 5.62
CA GLU A 136 -7.09 -6.88 5.73
C GLU A 136 -6.59 -8.31 5.48
N LEU A 137 -5.82 -8.50 4.41
CA LEU A 137 -5.11 -9.77 4.16
C LEU A 137 -3.72 -9.70 4.80
N THR A 138 -3.46 -10.61 5.75
CA THR A 138 -2.13 -10.87 6.32
C THR A 138 -1.61 -12.21 5.82
N TRP A 139 -0.63 -12.18 4.90
CA TRP A 139 -0.07 -13.37 4.24
C TRP A 139 1.30 -13.80 4.78
N SER A 140 1.88 -13.06 5.74
CA SER A 140 3.24 -13.27 6.29
C SER A 140 3.56 -14.72 6.66
N GLU A 141 2.58 -15.43 7.24
CA GLU A 141 2.68 -16.83 7.67
C GLU A 141 3.19 -17.77 6.56
N ILE A 142 2.86 -17.48 5.30
CA ILE A 142 3.25 -18.28 4.12
C ILE A 142 4.78 -18.30 3.94
N THR A 143 5.45 -17.24 4.35
CA THR A 143 6.90 -17.01 4.11
C THR A 143 7.74 -17.12 5.38
N ALA A 144 7.10 -17.24 6.55
CA ALA A 144 7.77 -17.19 7.84
C ALA A 144 8.86 -18.25 7.96
N LYS A 145 8.56 -19.50 7.56
CA LYS A 145 9.50 -20.61 7.62
C LYS A 145 10.71 -20.42 6.71
N GLU A 146 10.52 -19.89 5.50
CA GLU A 146 11.62 -19.63 4.57
C GLU A 146 12.56 -18.54 5.10
N LYS A 147 12.01 -17.54 5.81
CA LYS A 147 12.80 -16.45 6.43
C LYS A 147 13.64 -16.92 7.63
N GLU A 148 13.27 -18.01 8.30
CA GLU A 148 14.04 -18.57 9.42
C GLU A 148 15.49 -18.96 9.02
N VAL A 149 15.74 -19.20 7.73
CA VAL A 149 17.10 -19.46 7.20
C VAL A 149 18.06 -18.31 7.48
N LEU A 150 17.57 -17.07 7.63
CA LEU A 150 18.39 -15.90 7.96
C LEU A 150 18.42 -15.56 9.46
N SER A 151 17.72 -16.34 10.30
CA SER A 151 17.64 -16.07 11.74
C SER A 151 18.99 -16.12 12.45
N TYR A 152 19.94 -16.92 11.93
CA TYR A 152 21.32 -16.99 12.45
C TYR A 152 22.03 -15.63 12.41
N ASP A 153 21.63 -14.73 11.49
CA ASP A 153 22.25 -13.42 11.30
C ASP A 153 21.61 -12.32 12.16
N ASN A 154 20.44 -12.60 12.75
CA ASN A 154 19.69 -11.65 13.59
C ASN A 154 20.14 -11.66 15.06
N SER A 155 21.02 -12.59 15.45
CA SER A 155 21.50 -12.75 16.82
C SER A 155 22.91 -13.35 16.86
N GLY A 156 23.49 -13.50 18.05
CA GLY A 156 24.78 -14.17 18.21
C GLY A 156 25.95 -13.42 17.57
N GLU A 157 26.83 -14.16 16.90
CA GLU A 157 28.20 -13.75 16.56
C GLU A 157 28.32 -12.41 15.82
N GLN A 158 27.39 -12.13 14.90
CA GLN A 158 27.43 -10.91 14.09
C GLN A 158 26.65 -9.75 14.72
N SER A 159 25.52 -10.03 15.40
CA SER A 159 24.65 -8.98 15.93
C SER A 159 25.32 -8.16 17.04
N PHE A 160 26.04 -8.79 17.98
CA PHE A 160 26.73 -8.05 19.06
C PHE A 160 27.92 -7.21 18.57
N ARG A 161 28.44 -7.52 17.37
CA ARG A 161 29.58 -6.81 16.75
C ARG A 161 29.13 -5.66 15.87
N ARG A 162 27.85 -5.58 15.50
CA ARG A 162 27.33 -4.49 14.67
C ARG A 162 27.12 -3.25 15.51
N ALA A 163 27.40 -2.10 14.91
CA ALA A 163 26.87 -0.84 15.41
C ALA A 163 25.33 -0.92 15.46
N GLU A 164 24.71 -0.32 16.46
CA GLU A 164 23.28 -0.44 16.75
C GLU A 164 22.39 -0.14 15.54
N VAL A 165 22.68 0.95 14.81
CA VAL A 165 21.95 1.33 13.61
C VAL A 165 22.11 0.29 12.48
N ASN A 166 23.31 -0.27 12.32
CA ASN A 166 23.56 -1.30 11.30
C ASN A 166 22.88 -2.62 11.64
N ASP A 167 22.81 -2.98 12.93
CA ASP A 167 22.08 -4.15 13.40
C ASP A 167 20.57 -4.03 13.13
N LEU A 168 20.00 -2.85 13.41
CA LEU A 168 18.60 -2.55 13.09
C LEU A 168 18.33 -2.66 11.59
N LEU A 169 19.15 -2.01 10.75
CA LEU A 169 19.01 -2.06 9.29
C LEU A 169 19.17 -3.49 8.76
N LYS A 170 20.08 -4.27 9.33
CA LYS A 170 20.29 -5.66 8.93
C LYS A 170 19.10 -6.54 9.28
N LYS A 171 18.55 -6.43 10.50
CA LYS A 171 17.34 -7.16 10.89
C LYS A 171 16.16 -6.84 9.99
N PHE A 172 15.96 -5.56 9.67
CA PHE A 172 14.97 -5.14 8.68
C PHE A 172 15.22 -5.75 7.30
N SER A 173 16.46 -5.72 6.81
CA SER A 173 16.82 -6.34 5.53
C SER A 173 16.58 -7.84 5.52
N ASN A 174 16.83 -8.55 6.61
CA ASN A 174 16.62 -9.99 6.74
C ASN A 174 15.13 -10.36 6.82
N ASP A 175 14.27 -9.44 7.28
CA ASP A 175 12.82 -9.65 7.32
C ASP A 175 12.13 -9.29 5.99
N THR A 176 12.57 -8.22 5.33
CA THR A 176 11.88 -7.65 4.15
C THR A 176 12.50 -8.06 2.82
N GLY A 177 13.84 -8.12 2.75
CA GLY A 177 14.58 -8.44 1.53
C GLY A 177 14.29 -9.81 0.92
N PRO A 178 14.02 -10.88 1.72
CA PRO A 178 13.69 -12.19 1.16
C PRO A 178 12.33 -12.27 0.49
N ASP A 179 11.35 -11.44 0.86
CA ASP A 179 9.96 -11.62 0.41
C ASP A 179 9.79 -11.53 -1.11
N PRO A 180 10.41 -10.57 -1.84
CA PRO A 180 10.40 -10.58 -3.30
C PRO A 180 11.01 -11.84 -3.90
N ILE A 181 12.07 -12.40 -3.29
CA ILE A 181 12.74 -13.62 -3.77
C ILE A 181 11.82 -14.83 -3.56
N ILE A 182 11.24 -14.95 -2.37
CA ILE A 182 10.29 -16.01 -2.02
C ILE A 182 9.06 -15.94 -2.92
N TYR A 183 8.55 -14.73 -3.20
CA TYR A 183 7.42 -14.49 -4.09
C TYR A 183 7.73 -14.80 -5.56
N LEU A 184 8.98 -14.67 -6.02
CA LEU A 184 9.37 -15.11 -7.36
C LEU A 184 9.52 -16.64 -7.46
N GLY A 185 9.61 -17.33 -6.32
CA GLY A 185 9.72 -18.79 -6.21
C GLY A 185 8.36 -19.50 -6.02
N GLU A 186 8.41 -20.67 -5.36
CA GLU A 186 7.27 -21.58 -5.22
C GLU A 186 6.12 -20.99 -4.39
N LYS A 187 6.40 -20.10 -3.43
CA LYS A 187 5.40 -19.50 -2.55
C LYS A 187 4.47 -18.52 -3.23
N ARG A 188 4.76 -18.14 -4.48
CA ARG A 188 3.89 -17.30 -5.29
C ARG A 188 2.47 -17.84 -5.33
N GLU A 189 2.31 -19.13 -5.61
CA GLU A 189 0.98 -19.72 -5.77
C GLU A 189 0.20 -19.77 -4.47
N ASP A 190 0.87 -19.95 -3.34
CA ASP A 190 0.25 -19.90 -2.02
C ASP A 190 -0.23 -18.48 -1.67
N ILE A 191 0.60 -17.46 -1.92
CA ILE A 191 0.22 -16.05 -1.74
C ILE A 191 -0.93 -15.64 -2.67
N LEU A 192 -0.92 -16.11 -3.91
CA LEU A 192 -2.03 -15.86 -4.85
C LEU A 192 -3.30 -16.63 -4.49
N SER A 193 -3.18 -17.81 -3.86
CA SER A 193 -4.32 -18.52 -3.28
C SER A 193 -4.91 -17.76 -2.09
N ALA A 194 -4.07 -17.18 -1.22
CA ALA A 194 -4.52 -16.31 -0.14
C ALA A 194 -5.29 -15.09 -0.68
N PHE A 195 -4.74 -14.39 -1.67
CA PHE A 195 -5.44 -13.29 -2.34
C PHE A 195 -6.79 -13.73 -2.95
N ALA A 196 -6.82 -14.87 -3.65
CA ALA A 196 -8.04 -15.38 -4.27
C ALA A 196 -9.11 -15.73 -3.23
N GLN A 197 -8.72 -16.32 -2.10
CA GLN A 197 -9.63 -16.58 -0.98
C GLN A 197 -10.16 -15.27 -0.37
N SER A 198 -9.29 -14.29 -0.13
CA SER A 198 -9.71 -12.96 0.37
C SER A 198 -10.67 -12.26 -0.58
N PHE A 199 -10.38 -12.27 -1.89
CA PHE A 199 -11.27 -11.71 -2.91
C PHE A 199 -12.62 -12.42 -2.92
N CYS A 200 -12.62 -13.75 -2.82
CA CYS A 200 -13.84 -14.55 -2.74
C CYS A 200 -14.69 -14.17 -1.51
N TRP A 201 -14.08 -14.09 -0.32
CA TRP A 201 -14.76 -13.65 0.91
C TRP A 201 -15.31 -12.21 0.80
N MET A 202 -14.60 -11.32 0.10
CA MET A 202 -15.01 -9.93 -0.09
C MET A 202 -16.26 -9.79 -0.99
N ILE A 203 -16.36 -10.57 -2.08
CA ILE A 203 -17.42 -10.40 -3.08
C ILE A 203 -18.75 -11.11 -2.77
N GLN A 204 -18.73 -12.06 -1.84
CA GLN A 204 -19.83 -13.01 -1.68
C GLN A 204 -20.93 -12.62 -0.68
N GLY A 205 -20.70 -11.64 0.20
CA GLY A 205 -21.58 -11.45 1.36
C GLY A 205 -21.50 -10.09 2.05
N ASP A 206 -22.50 -9.83 2.90
CA ASP A 206 -22.54 -8.70 3.82
C ASP A 206 -21.92 -9.06 5.18
N TRP A 207 -21.87 -8.10 6.09
CA TRP A 207 -21.34 -8.31 7.43
C TRP A 207 -21.96 -9.51 8.15
N ASN A 208 -23.28 -9.70 8.09
CA ASN A 208 -23.98 -10.73 8.86
C ASN A 208 -23.70 -12.14 8.32
N SER A 209 -23.45 -12.26 7.02
CA SER A 209 -23.15 -13.53 6.36
C SER A 209 -21.71 -14.03 6.54
N LEU A 210 -20.76 -13.14 6.89
CA LEU A 210 -19.37 -13.53 7.08
C LEU A 210 -19.19 -14.41 8.33
N PRO A 211 -18.39 -15.49 8.27
CA PRO A 211 -18.06 -16.26 9.46
C PRO A 211 -17.04 -15.49 10.32
N ASP A 212 -16.83 -15.98 11.54
CA ASP A 212 -15.89 -15.41 12.51
C ASP A 212 -15.21 -16.52 13.30
N GLU A 213 -13.91 -16.35 13.58
CA GLU A 213 -13.04 -17.30 14.27
C GLU A 213 -13.09 -18.71 13.67
N VAL A 214 -13.05 -18.79 12.33
CA VAL A 214 -13.04 -20.05 11.58
C VAL A 214 -11.80 -20.19 10.71
N ARG A 215 -11.42 -21.45 10.43
CA ARG A 215 -10.53 -21.82 9.34
C ARG A 215 -11.36 -22.40 8.20
N GLN A 216 -11.51 -21.66 7.10
CA GLN A 216 -12.45 -22.08 6.06
C GLN A 216 -12.06 -21.61 4.66
N VAL A 217 -12.33 -22.48 3.69
CA VAL A 217 -12.30 -22.16 2.26
C VAL A 217 -13.57 -21.40 1.88
N CYS A 218 -13.42 -20.31 1.13
CA CYS A 218 -14.52 -19.65 0.46
C CYS A 218 -15.07 -20.56 -0.65
N THR A 219 -16.21 -21.20 -0.41
CA THR A 219 -16.83 -22.15 -1.34
C THR A 219 -18.13 -21.65 -1.95
N THR A 220 -18.67 -20.52 -1.48
CA THR A 220 -19.96 -20.06 -1.98
C THR A 220 -19.86 -19.57 -3.42
N LYS A 221 -20.94 -19.79 -4.16
CA LYS A 221 -21.09 -19.35 -5.54
C LYS A 221 -22.10 -18.20 -5.66
N ASN A 222 -22.47 -17.57 -4.55
CA ASN A 222 -23.36 -16.41 -4.55
C ASN A 222 -22.59 -15.16 -4.99
N VAL A 223 -22.91 -14.66 -6.19
CA VAL A 223 -22.33 -13.43 -6.74
C VAL A 223 -23.28 -12.23 -6.64
N THR A 224 -24.45 -12.39 -6.01
CA THR A 224 -25.46 -11.32 -5.94
C THR A 224 -24.95 -10.06 -5.25
N PRO A 225 -24.27 -10.13 -4.08
CA PRO A 225 -23.71 -8.94 -3.44
C PRO A 225 -22.66 -8.25 -4.32
N PHE A 226 -21.94 -9.03 -5.14
CA PHE A 226 -20.98 -8.50 -6.09
C PHE A 226 -21.61 -7.57 -7.13
N TYR A 227 -22.87 -7.80 -7.53
CA TYR A 227 -23.58 -6.91 -8.44
C TYR A 227 -23.84 -5.53 -7.82
N ASN A 228 -24.29 -5.50 -6.56
CA ASN A 228 -24.78 -4.28 -5.92
C ASN A 228 -23.67 -3.43 -5.29
N ASP A 229 -22.69 -4.05 -4.65
CA ASP A 229 -21.71 -3.34 -3.81
C ASP A 229 -20.60 -2.66 -4.62
N SER A 230 -19.88 -1.77 -3.94
CA SER A 230 -18.72 -1.05 -4.46
C SER A 230 -17.43 -1.67 -3.91
N TYR A 231 -16.37 -1.70 -4.71
CA TYR A 231 -15.14 -2.42 -4.39
C TYR A 231 -13.92 -1.55 -4.66
N ALA A 232 -12.89 -1.65 -3.81
CA ALA A 232 -11.57 -1.09 -4.08
C ALA A 232 -10.48 -1.97 -3.47
N PHE A 233 -9.27 -1.82 -3.98
CA PHE A 233 -8.08 -2.40 -3.37
C PHE A 233 -7.17 -1.29 -2.85
N VAL A 234 -6.54 -1.55 -1.72
CA VAL A 234 -5.40 -0.79 -1.22
C VAL A 234 -4.23 -1.76 -1.15
N SER A 235 -3.06 -1.34 -1.59
CA SER A 235 -1.87 -2.20 -1.52
C SER A 235 -0.65 -1.38 -1.14
N HIS A 236 0.30 -2.05 -0.49
CA HIS A 236 1.59 -1.45 -0.14
C HIS A 236 2.73 -2.27 -0.73
N SER A 237 3.75 -1.65 -1.33
CA SER A 237 5.00 -2.33 -1.73
C SER A 237 4.73 -3.61 -2.54
N LEU A 238 5.26 -4.78 -2.16
CA LEU A 238 5.01 -6.09 -2.81
C LEU A 238 3.51 -6.42 -2.99
N GLY A 239 2.64 -5.90 -2.13
CA GLY A 239 1.18 -6.06 -2.25
C GLY A 239 0.61 -5.55 -3.57
N SER A 240 1.26 -4.56 -4.21
CA SER A 240 0.88 -4.05 -5.54
C SER A 240 0.98 -5.15 -6.60
N ARG A 241 2.07 -5.93 -6.62
CA ARG A 241 2.27 -7.05 -7.53
C ARG A 241 1.35 -8.22 -7.19
N ILE A 242 1.15 -8.53 -5.91
CA ILE A 242 0.22 -9.59 -5.46
C ILE A 242 -1.19 -9.30 -5.97
N THR A 243 -1.66 -8.06 -5.78
CA THR A 243 -3.00 -7.62 -6.22
C THR A 243 -3.16 -7.77 -7.73
N ILE A 244 -2.21 -7.25 -8.52
CA ILE A 244 -2.28 -7.35 -9.99
C ILE A 244 -2.17 -8.80 -10.46
N ASP A 245 -1.24 -9.60 -9.93
CA ASP A 245 -1.12 -11.03 -10.29
C ASP A 245 -2.41 -11.80 -9.97
N GLY A 246 -3.03 -11.50 -8.82
CA GLY A 246 -4.31 -12.09 -8.42
C GLY A 246 -5.43 -11.76 -9.42
N LEU A 247 -5.56 -10.49 -9.79
CA LEU A 247 -6.54 -10.05 -10.79
C LEU A 247 -6.26 -10.63 -12.19
N GLN A 248 -4.99 -10.70 -12.61
CA GLN A 248 -4.59 -11.34 -13.86
C GLN A 248 -4.89 -12.85 -13.86
N LYS A 249 -4.69 -13.54 -12.73
CA LYS A 249 -5.04 -14.95 -12.58
C LYS A 249 -6.55 -15.16 -12.68
N ILE A 250 -7.35 -14.27 -12.10
CA ILE A 250 -8.81 -14.25 -12.28
C ILE A 250 -9.16 -14.02 -13.76
N ALA A 251 -8.54 -13.03 -14.42
CA ALA A 251 -8.81 -12.74 -15.82
C ALA A 251 -8.46 -13.91 -16.76
N ALA A 252 -7.33 -14.58 -16.55
CA ALA A 252 -6.96 -15.77 -17.31
C ALA A 252 -7.98 -16.91 -17.10
N LYS A 253 -8.39 -17.14 -15.85
CA LYS A 253 -9.38 -18.18 -15.53
C LYS A 253 -10.73 -17.92 -16.19
N LEU A 254 -11.20 -16.67 -16.18
CA LEU A 254 -12.47 -16.29 -16.79
C LEU A 254 -12.39 -16.20 -18.32
N GLY A 255 -11.23 -15.84 -18.87
CA GLY A 255 -11.00 -15.73 -20.31
C GLY A 255 -10.90 -17.08 -21.03
N ASN A 256 -10.47 -18.14 -20.34
CA ASN A 256 -10.26 -19.47 -20.92
C ASN A 256 -11.55 -20.28 -21.16
N GLY A 257 -12.72 -19.62 -21.20
CA GLY A 257 -13.98 -20.25 -21.57
C GLY A 257 -14.56 -21.18 -20.50
N GLU A 258 -14.27 -20.92 -19.22
CA GLU A 258 -14.88 -21.66 -18.12
C GLU A 258 -16.41 -21.42 -18.10
N THR A 259 -17.17 -22.45 -18.49
CA THR A 259 -18.61 -22.33 -18.77
C THR A 259 -19.50 -22.56 -17.56
N ALA A 260 -18.94 -22.93 -16.41
CA ALA A 260 -19.76 -23.13 -15.21
C ALA A 260 -20.51 -21.82 -14.88
N SER A 261 -21.80 -21.93 -14.58
CA SER A 261 -22.73 -20.80 -14.43
C SER A 261 -22.21 -19.67 -13.53
N TYR A 262 -21.49 -20.04 -12.46
CA TYR A 262 -20.82 -19.12 -11.55
C TYR A 262 -19.81 -18.20 -12.25
N TYR A 263 -18.91 -18.74 -13.09
CA TYR A 263 -17.87 -17.95 -13.76
C TYR A 263 -18.44 -17.08 -14.87
N THR A 264 -19.49 -17.56 -15.56
CA THR A 264 -20.26 -16.74 -16.51
C THR A 264 -20.91 -15.55 -15.79
N ALA A 265 -21.55 -15.79 -14.64
CA ALA A 265 -22.17 -14.72 -13.85
C ALA A 265 -21.11 -13.72 -13.33
N LEU A 266 -19.99 -14.21 -12.80
CA LEU A 266 -18.89 -13.37 -12.33
C LEU A 266 -18.31 -12.50 -13.46
N THR A 267 -18.10 -13.08 -14.64
CA THR A 267 -17.62 -12.37 -15.83
C THR A 267 -18.58 -11.26 -16.25
N ASN A 268 -19.89 -11.55 -16.28
CA ASN A 268 -20.91 -10.56 -16.63
C ASN A 268 -20.98 -9.40 -15.63
N ILE A 269 -20.74 -9.66 -14.34
CA ILE A 269 -20.66 -8.60 -13.33
C ILE A 269 -19.39 -7.78 -13.54
N LEU A 270 -18.22 -8.42 -13.61
CA LEU A 270 -16.92 -7.74 -13.75
C LEU A 270 -16.86 -6.82 -14.98
N LYS A 271 -17.45 -7.23 -16.11
CA LYS A 271 -17.54 -6.41 -17.35
C LYS A 271 -18.21 -5.05 -17.16
N ASN A 272 -18.95 -4.89 -16.07
CA ASN A 272 -19.66 -3.66 -15.70
C ASN A 272 -19.14 -3.05 -14.39
N LYS A 273 -18.01 -3.55 -13.85
CA LYS A 273 -17.39 -3.03 -12.64
C LYS A 273 -16.17 -2.19 -12.96
N GLU A 274 -16.12 -1.04 -12.30
CA GLU A 274 -14.91 -0.26 -12.13
C GLU A 274 -14.36 -0.52 -10.74
N ILE A 275 -13.11 -0.96 -10.63
CA ILE A 275 -12.48 -1.25 -9.34
C ILE A 275 -11.16 -0.49 -9.25
N PRO A 276 -11.06 0.58 -8.45
CA PRO A 276 -9.80 1.28 -8.25
C PRO A 276 -8.84 0.48 -7.37
N ILE A 277 -7.55 0.65 -7.64
CA ILE A 277 -6.44 0.12 -6.85
C ILE A 277 -5.56 1.29 -6.41
N TYR A 278 -5.50 1.54 -5.11
CA TYR A 278 -4.61 2.53 -4.52
C TYR A 278 -3.30 1.82 -4.12
N MET A 279 -2.21 2.14 -4.80
CA MET A 279 -0.91 1.49 -4.62
C MET A 279 0.06 2.43 -3.90
N MET A 280 0.23 2.22 -2.61
CA MET A 280 1.24 2.89 -1.79
C MET A 280 2.60 2.22 -1.99
N SER A 281 3.68 3.01 -2.13
CA SER A 281 5.00 2.46 -2.44
C SER A 281 4.98 1.49 -3.65
N ASN A 282 4.45 1.92 -4.80
CA ASN A 282 4.26 1.01 -5.93
C ASN A 282 5.58 0.37 -6.43
N GLN A 283 5.64 -0.96 -6.50
CA GLN A 283 6.82 -1.74 -6.91
C GLN A 283 6.66 -2.48 -8.24
N LEU A 284 5.55 -2.27 -8.97
CA LEU A 284 5.23 -3.05 -10.18
C LEU A 284 6.37 -3.07 -11.22
N PRO A 285 7.02 -1.95 -11.60
CA PRO A 285 8.11 -1.96 -12.57
C PRO A 285 9.29 -2.84 -12.20
N MET A 286 9.76 -2.77 -10.95
CA MET A 286 10.87 -3.60 -10.47
C MET A 286 10.48 -5.07 -10.42
N LEU A 287 9.31 -5.39 -9.86
CA LEU A 287 8.87 -6.78 -9.67
C LEU A 287 8.48 -7.46 -10.99
N GLN A 288 8.26 -6.70 -12.06
CA GLN A 288 8.03 -7.24 -13.40
C GLN A 288 9.27 -7.89 -14.01
N LEU A 289 10.49 -7.56 -13.56
CA LEU A 289 11.73 -8.08 -14.13
C LEU A 289 11.86 -9.61 -14.04
N GLY A 290 11.24 -10.23 -13.02
CA GLY A 290 11.21 -11.68 -12.84
C GLY A 290 9.98 -12.37 -13.44
N ARG A 291 9.21 -11.71 -14.31
CA ARG A 291 7.88 -12.17 -14.75
C ARG A 291 7.74 -12.23 -16.27
N SER A 292 7.03 -13.26 -16.74
CA SER A 292 6.52 -13.33 -18.11
C SER A 292 5.47 -12.25 -18.37
N LEU A 293 5.28 -11.92 -19.64
CA LEU A 293 4.16 -11.08 -20.07
C LEU A 293 2.81 -11.74 -19.76
N PRO A 294 1.74 -10.96 -19.55
CA PRO A 294 0.39 -11.50 -19.44
C PRO A 294 -0.02 -12.16 -20.77
N GLU A 295 -1.03 -13.04 -20.69
CA GLU A 295 -1.58 -13.77 -21.84
C GLU A 295 -2.09 -12.82 -22.93
N VAL A 296 -2.74 -11.71 -22.52
CA VAL A 296 -3.24 -10.66 -23.41
C VAL A 296 -2.51 -9.35 -23.08
N ALA A 297 -1.43 -9.07 -23.79
CA ALA A 297 -0.65 -7.82 -23.67
C ALA A 297 -0.85 -6.92 -24.89
N ASN A 298 -0.68 -5.60 -24.71
CA ASN A 298 -0.69 -4.58 -25.76
C ASN A 298 -1.96 -4.55 -26.63
N GLN A 299 -3.10 -4.98 -26.10
CA GLN A 299 -4.37 -5.05 -26.84
C GLN A 299 -5.47 -4.18 -26.20
N SER A 300 -5.09 -3.18 -25.39
CA SER A 300 -6.04 -2.32 -24.66
C SER A 300 -7.06 -1.64 -25.60
N ALA A 301 -6.65 -1.19 -26.79
CA ALA A 301 -7.58 -0.61 -27.76
C ALA A 301 -8.65 -1.60 -28.24
N ALA A 302 -8.32 -2.89 -28.35
CA ALA A 302 -9.27 -3.92 -28.80
C ALA A 302 -10.25 -4.34 -27.69
N TYR A 303 -9.79 -4.39 -26.44
CA TYR A 303 -10.58 -4.89 -25.30
C TYR A 303 -11.33 -3.78 -24.55
N CYS A 304 -10.82 -2.54 -24.52
CA CYS A 304 -11.26 -1.53 -23.55
C CYS A 304 -11.94 -0.31 -24.16
N ARG A 305 -11.92 -0.18 -25.49
CA ARG A 305 -12.72 0.81 -26.21
C ARG A 305 -14.06 0.22 -26.59
N ALA A 306 -15.13 1.01 -26.49
CA ALA A 306 -16.49 0.54 -26.78
C ALA A 306 -16.67 0.09 -28.25
N ASP A 307 -15.88 0.63 -29.17
CA ASP A 307 -15.80 0.27 -30.59
C ASP A 307 -14.72 -0.79 -30.89
N GLY A 308 -14.02 -1.28 -29.87
CA GLY A 308 -12.96 -2.27 -30.00
C GLY A 308 -13.50 -3.64 -30.42
N ALA A 309 -12.79 -4.31 -31.33
CA ALA A 309 -13.20 -5.60 -31.89
C ALA A 309 -13.38 -6.72 -30.85
N LYS A 310 -12.75 -6.60 -29.67
CA LYS A 310 -12.81 -7.56 -28.57
C LYS A 310 -13.42 -6.96 -27.29
N TYR A 311 -14.17 -5.86 -27.41
CA TYR A 311 -14.75 -5.18 -26.25
C TYR A 311 -15.62 -6.11 -25.40
N ALA A 312 -16.36 -7.01 -26.05
CA ALA A 312 -17.20 -7.99 -25.37
C ALA A 312 -16.41 -9.08 -24.62
N GLU A 313 -15.11 -9.24 -24.87
CA GLU A 313 -14.22 -10.24 -24.25
C GLU A 313 -13.42 -9.68 -23.06
N ARG A 314 -13.56 -8.39 -22.73
CA ARG A 314 -12.94 -7.81 -21.54
C ARG A 314 -13.40 -8.51 -20.26
N ILE A 315 -12.57 -8.46 -19.23
CA ILE A 315 -12.93 -8.96 -17.91
C ILE A 315 -13.47 -7.84 -17.04
N MET A 316 -12.87 -6.65 -17.06
CA MET A 316 -13.35 -5.50 -16.28
C MET A 316 -13.82 -4.34 -17.17
N ALA A 317 -14.71 -3.50 -16.66
CA ALA A 317 -15.03 -2.23 -17.33
C ALA A 317 -13.83 -1.28 -17.27
N LYS A 318 -13.27 -1.11 -16.07
CA LYS A 318 -12.08 -0.28 -15.83
C LYS A 318 -11.37 -0.71 -14.55
N THR A 319 -10.04 -0.73 -14.60
CA THR A 319 -9.19 -0.84 -13.41
C THR A 319 -8.36 0.42 -13.27
N SER A 320 -8.78 1.34 -12.41
CA SER A 320 -8.03 2.59 -12.19
C SER A 320 -6.92 2.33 -11.17
N ILE A 321 -5.67 2.32 -11.61
CA ILE A 321 -4.51 2.27 -10.72
C ILE A 321 -4.12 3.70 -10.34
N ILE A 322 -4.20 3.99 -9.04
CA ILE A 322 -3.70 5.23 -8.44
C ILE A 322 -2.39 4.86 -7.76
N ALA A 323 -1.26 5.16 -8.42
CA ALA A 323 0.07 4.78 -7.96
C ALA A 323 0.74 5.92 -7.21
N PHE A 324 0.94 5.76 -5.90
CA PHE A 324 1.69 6.68 -5.06
C PHE A 324 3.17 6.28 -5.06
N SER A 325 4.05 7.27 -5.26
CA SER A 325 5.49 7.10 -5.25
C SER A 325 6.15 8.33 -4.65
N ASP A 326 6.97 8.14 -3.63
CA ASP A 326 7.88 9.17 -3.12
C ASP A 326 9.17 9.10 -3.94
N PRO A 327 9.59 10.19 -4.61
CA PRO A 327 10.88 10.22 -5.30
C PRO A 327 12.10 9.88 -4.41
N ASN A 328 11.96 9.96 -3.08
CA ASN A 328 13.00 9.56 -2.13
C ASN A 328 12.89 8.10 -1.66
N ASP A 329 11.81 7.41 -2.01
CA ASP A 329 11.67 5.98 -1.80
C ASP A 329 12.39 5.23 -2.92
N LEU A 330 13.50 4.58 -2.55
CA LEU A 330 14.38 3.85 -3.47
C LEU A 330 13.69 2.65 -4.14
N LEU A 331 12.53 2.23 -3.64
CA LEU A 331 11.80 1.06 -4.12
C LEU A 331 10.44 1.42 -4.69
N SER A 332 10.03 2.69 -4.71
CA SER A 332 8.80 3.10 -5.40
C SER A 332 9.06 3.54 -6.84
N TYR A 333 8.09 3.28 -7.70
CA TYR A 333 8.18 3.61 -9.12
C TYR A 333 6.83 4.13 -9.63
N ALA A 334 6.86 5.24 -10.34
CA ALA A 334 5.76 5.61 -11.22
C ALA A 334 5.55 4.52 -12.28
N ILE A 335 4.32 4.40 -12.79
CA ILE A 335 3.94 3.46 -13.84
C ILE A 335 3.79 4.23 -15.16
N PRO A 336 4.72 4.10 -16.11
CA PRO A 336 4.56 4.66 -17.45
C PRO A 336 3.36 4.03 -18.18
N HIS A 337 2.74 4.78 -19.08
CA HIS A 337 1.63 4.28 -19.90
C HIS A 337 2.02 3.01 -20.69
N ASP A 338 3.19 3.02 -21.33
CA ASP A 338 3.69 1.87 -22.10
C ASP A 338 3.99 0.66 -21.21
N PHE A 339 4.36 0.89 -19.95
CA PHE A 339 4.51 -0.20 -18.99
C PHE A 339 3.16 -0.87 -18.74
N ALA A 340 2.11 -0.08 -18.45
CA ALA A 340 0.78 -0.60 -18.20
C ALA A 340 0.26 -1.40 -19.40
N ASN A 341 0.38 -0.86 -20.61
CA ASN A 341 -0.10 -1.53 -21.82
C ASN A 341 0.66 -2.84 -22.14
N LYS A 342 1.96 -2.88 -21.85
CA LYS A 342 2.82 -4.04 -22.16
C LYS A 342 2.79 -5.14 -21.11
N TYR A 343 2.75 -4.78 -19.84
CA TYR A 343 2.99 -5.71 -18.73
C TYR A 343 1.74 -6.04 -17.91
N LEU A 344 0.62 -5.35 -18.13
CA LEU A 344 -0.65 -5.63 -17.48
C LEU A 344 -1.64 -6.21 -18.49
N ASP A 345 -2.46 -7.15 -18.04
CA ASP A 345 -3.39 -7.86 -18.92
C ASP A 345 -4.46 -6.91 -19.47
N SER A 346 -4.53 -6.78 -20.80
CA SER A 346 -5.41 -5.83 -21.48
C SER A 346 -6.90 -6.10 -21.22
N ARG A 347 -7.28 -7.31 -20.76
CA ARG A 347 -8.67 -7.61 -20.38
C ARG A 347 -9.10 -6.90 -19.09
N LEU A 348 -8.16 -6.39 -18.29
CA LEU A 348 -8.44 -5.66 -17.04
C LEU A 348 -8.77 -4.18 -17.26
N CYS A 349 -8.55 -3.66 -18.48
CA CYS A 349 -8.81 -2.26 -18.83
C CYS A 349 -8.19 -1.28 -17.83
N VAL A 350 -6.88 -1.44 -17.65
CA VAL A 350 -6.09 -0.64 -16.74
C VAL A 350 -5.95 0.79 -17.25
N ASN A 351 -6.18 1.74 -16.36
CA ASN A 351 -5.83 3.13 -16.53
C ASN A 351 -4.98 3.59 -15.34
N VAL A 352 -3.99 4.45 -15.56
CA VAL A 352 -3.00 4.80 -14.53
C VAL A 352 -3.02 6.31 -14.24
N THR A 353 -3.14 6.64 -12.96
CA THR A 353 -2.84 7.97 -12.42
C THR A 353 -1.63 7.86 -11.49
N ASN A 354 -0.54 8.55 -11.82
CA ASN A 354 0.66 8.60 -11.00
C ASN A 354 0.60 9.77 -10.03
N ILE A 355 0.98 9.53 -8.78
CA ILE A 355 1.03 10.51 -7.69
C ILE A 355 2.45 10.50 -7.13
N ASN A 356 3.23 11.53 -7.49
CA ASN A 356 4.55 11.77 -6.93
C ASN A 356 4.37 12.59 -5.64
N ILE A 357 4.59 11.97 -4.48
CA ILE A 357 4.31 12.59 -3.18
C ILE A 357 5.44 12.32 -2.19
N ASN A 358 6.00 13.37 -1.59
CA ASN A 358 6.97 13.19 -0.52
C ASN A 358 6.25 12.86 0.77
N VAL A 359 6.26 11.60 1.21
CA VAL A 359 5.70 11.22 2.51
C VAL A 359 6.74 11.41 3.61
N ALA A 360 8.03 11.23 3.28
CA ALA A 360 9.14 11.64 4.12
C ALA A 360 9.39 13.15 4.07
N ARG A 361 9.88 13.69 5.19
CA ARG A 361 10.41 15.05 5.24
C ARG A 361 11.75 15.11 4.51
N VAL A 362 11.98 16.25 3.87
CA VAL A 362 13.24 16.58 3.19
C VAL A 362 13.92 17.70 4.00
N TYR A 363 15.10 17.41 4.52
CA TYR A 363 15.89 18.34 5.33
C TYR A 363 17.04 18.94 4.51
N ASP A 364 17.39 20.20 4.79
CA ASP A 364 18.63 20.78 4.30
C ASP A 364 19.79 20.33 5.19
N ALA A 365 20.75 19.63 4.60
CA ALA A 365 21.94 19.11 5.27
C ALA A 365 23.03 20.18 5.40
N PHE A 366 22.67 21.35 5.93
CA PHE A 366 23.57 22.47 6.24
C PHE A 366 24.54 22.82 5.09
N GLY A 367 24.01 22.93 3.86
CA GLY A 367 24.80 23.26 2.67
C GLY A 367 25.45 22.06 1.95
N LEU A 368 25.25 20.82 2.42
CA LEU A 368 25.67 19.58 1.74
C LEU A 368 24.61 19.03 0.78
N GLY A 369 23.45 19.70 0.66
CA GLY A 369 22.32 19.29 -0.17
C GLY A 369 21.08 18.96 0.64
N LYS A 370 20.09 18.34 -0.01
CA LYS A 370 18.83 17.90 0.62
C LYS A 370 18.88 16.41 0.94
N LEU A 371 18.40 16.01 2.12
CA LEU A 371 18.34 14.62 2.56
C LEU A 371 16.92 14.25 2.99
N ALA A 372 16.50 13.06 2.60
CA ALA A 372 15.28 12.41 3.10
C ALA A 372 15.65 11.00 3.56
N ASN A 373 14.97 10.52 4.60
CA ASN A 373 15.15 9.16 5.05
C ASN A 373 14.42 8.20 4.08
N PRO A 374 15.14 7.32 3.37
CA PRO A 374 14.52 6.42 2.39
C PRO A 374 13.58 5.40 3.03
N MET A 375 13.78 5.06 4.31
CA MET A 375 12.84 4.21 5.04
C MET A 375 11.52 4.93 5.26
N ASP A 376 11.56 6.15 5.79
CA ASP A 376 10.35 6.96 6.03
C ASP A 376 9.61 7.21 4.72
N ALA A 377 10.34 7.39 3.61
CA ALA A 377 9.79 7.56 2.27
C ALA A 377 9.10 6.28 1.78
N HIS A 378 9.56 5.10 2.21
CA HIS A 378 9.00 3.82 1.83
C HIS A 378 7.76 3.42 2.64
N VAL A 379 7.70 3.76 3.93
CA VAL A 379 6.63 3.29 4.82
C VAL A 379 5.60 4.37 5.16
N GLY A 380 5.93 5.66 5.00
CA GLY A 380 5.10 6.76 5.51
C GLY A 380 3.78 7.04 4.76
N TYR A 381 3.43 6.29 3.72
CA TYR A 381 2.23 6.54 2.92
C TYR A 381 0.93 6.33 3.68
N ASP A 382 0.89 5.32 4.54
CA ASP A 382 -0.29 4.90 5.29
C ASP A 382 -0.64 5.87 6.45
N THR A 383 0.27 6.78 6.75
CA THR A 383 0.13 7.83 7.76
C THR A 383 0.12 9.24 7.18
N ASP A 384 0.35 9.43 5.88
CA ASP A 384 0.29 10.77 5.28
C ASP A 384 -1.16 11.20 5.00
N ASP A 385 -1.58 12.31 5.61
CA ASP A 385 -2.96 12.79 5.51
C ASP A 385 -3.38 13.14 4.07
N ARG A 386 -2.44 13.52 3.19
CA ARG A 386 -2.76 13.77 1.77
C ARG A 386 -3.02 12.46 1.03
N VAL A 387 -2.24 11.41 1.31
CA VAL A 387 -2.46 10.07 0.74
C VAL A 387 -3.83 9.54 1.18
N ILE A 388 -4.14 9.62 2.47
CA ILE A 388 -5.46 9.24 3.01
C ILE A 388 -6.57 10.02 2.34
N ALA A 389 -6.45 11.34 2.24
CA ALA A 389 -7.45 12.21 1.61
C ALA A 389 -7.65 11.91 0.11
N LEU A 390 -6.57 11.61 -0.62
CA LEU A 390 -6.64 11.18 -2.01
C LEU A 390 -7.39 9.85 -2.16
N ILE A 391 -7.09 8.86 -1.32
CA ILE A 391 -7.80 7.57 -1.33
C ILE A 391 -9.28 7.76 -0.95
N ALA A 392 -9.56 8.57 0.08
CA ALA A 392 -10.90 8.79 0.59
C ALA A 392 -11.79 9.57 -0.40
N LYS A 393 -11.28 10.65 -1.00
CA LYS A 393 -12.11 11.67 -1.67
C LYS A 393 -11.66 12.03 -3.10
N GLY A 394 -10.53 11.46 -3.56
CA GLY A 394 -10.05 11.63 -4.92
C GLY A 394 -9.73 13.08 -5.29
N ILE A 395 -9.80 13.39 -6.58
CA ILE A 395 -9.52 14.70 -7.18
C ILE A 395 -10.61 15.12 -8.17
N ASP A 396 -10.69 16.42 -8.44
CA ASP A 396 -11.61 17.04 -9.42
C ASP A 396 -13.07 16.60 -9.27
N ASN A 397 -13.56 16.58 -8.02
CA ASN A 397 -14.95 16.29 -7.71
C ASN A 397 -15.41 17.06 -6.45
N PRO A 398 -16.72 17.14 -6.17
CA PRO A 398 -17.25 17.90 -5.04
C PRO A 398 -16.70 17.46 -3.66
N HIS A 399 -16.24 16.22 -3.53
CA HIS A 399 -15.71 15.69 -2.28
C HIS A 399 -14.22 15.94 -2.08
N THR A 400 -13.48 16.36 -3.11
CA THR A 400 -12.01 16.55 -3.03
C THR A 400 -11.63 17.36 -1.79
N ALA A 401 -10.82 16.76 -0.92
CA ALA A 401 -10.44 17.33 0.37
C ALA A 401 -9.65 18.63 0.22
N GLU A 402 -9.81 19.54 1.19
CA GLU A 402 -9.14 20.84 1.17
C GLU A 402 -7.61 20.69 1.25
N THR A 403 -7.11 19.76 2.07
CA THR A 403 -5.68 19.42 2.11
C THR A 403 -5.13 19.03 0.74
N VAL A 404 -5.90 18.32 -0.08
CA VAL A 404 -5.48 17.96 -1.44
C VAL A 404 -5.48 19.19 -2.36
N LYS A 405 -6.53 20.01 -2.33
CA LYS A 405 -6.62 21.24 -3.13
C LYS A 405 -5.49 22.23 -2.84
N GLN A 406 -5.09 22.33 -1.57
CA GLN A 406 -4.05 23.26 -1.14
C GLN A 406 -2.63 22.73 -1.34
N ARG A 407 -2.43 21.41 -1.23
CA ARG A 407 -1.09 20.81 -1.12
C ARG A 407 -0.68 20.00 -2.34
N CYS A 408 -1.59 19.64 -3.23
CA CYS A 408 -1.31 18.84 -4.41
C CYS A 408 -1.56 19.62 -5.70
N ARG A 409 -0.65 19.46 -6.67
CA ARG A 409 -0.80 20.00 -8.02
C ARG A 409 -1.19 18.90 -8.99
N TRP A 410 -2.34 19.02 -9.63
CA TRP A 410 -2.79 18.07 -10.65
C TRP A 410 -2.51 18.57 -12.07
N THR A 411 -1.95 17.69 -12.90
CA THR A 411 -1.82 17.85 -14.34
C THR A 411 -2.61 16.75 -15.03
N GLN A 412 -3.69 17.14 -15.71
CA GLN A 412 -4.51 16.21 -16.49
C GLN A 412 -3.73 15.67 -17.70
N THR A 413 -3.87 14.38 -17.96
CA THR A 413 -3.44 13.75 -19.22
C THR A 413 -4.62 13.60 -20.16
N ILE A 414 -4.39 13.76 -21.46
CA ILE A 414 -5.36 13.54 -22.53
C ILE A 414 -4.78 12.53 -23.52
N ASP A 415 -5.65 11.72 -24.13
CA ASP A 415 -5.31 10.71 -25.15
C ASP A 415 -4.95 11.32 -26.51
#